data_AF-A0A7G7MP22-F1
#
_entry.id   AF-A0A7G7MP22-F1
#
_cell.length_a   1.000
_cell.length_b   1.000
_cell.length_c   1.000
_cell.angle_alpha   90.00
_cell.angle_beta   90.00
_cell.angle_gamma   90.00
#
_symmetry.space_group_name_H-M   'P 1'
#
loop_
_entity.id
_entity.type
_entity.pdbx_description
1 polymer ?
#
loop_
_entity_poly.entity_id
_entity_poly.type
_entity_poly.pdbx_seq_one_letter_code
_entity_poly.pdbx_strand_id
1 'polypeptide(L)' 'MKFGKLVDKAWEDKSAEEILAAPPSALEGLSERHDAILKELGISTVADLGNWKYAQRAAALVALGPLDK' A
#
# COMPACT_ATOMS: atom_id res chain seq x y z
N MET A 1 5.34 -11.84 -14.31
CA MET A 1 5.37 -11.89 -12.83
C MET A 1 3.93 -11.88 -12.36
N LYS A 2 3.53 -12.71 -11.38
CA LYS A 2 2.20 -12.64 -10.78
C LYS A 2 2.33 -12.08 -9.36
N PHE A 3 1.48 -11.12 -9.01
CA PHE A 3 1.56 -10.44 -7.71
C PHE A 3 0.84 -11.19 -6.58
N GLY A 4 -0.01 -12.18 -6.90
CA GLY A 4 -0.63 -13.08 -5.94
C GLY A 4 -1.26 -12.33 -4.76
N LYS A 5 -0.97 -12.79 -3.53
CA LYS A 5 -1.53 -12.25 -2.29
C LYS A 5 -1.15 -10.81 -1.90
N LEU A 6 -0.42 -10.11 -2.78
CA LEU A 6 -0.12 -8.69 -2.56
C LEU A 6 -1.30 -7.81 -3.01
N VAL A 7 -2.11 -8.31 -3.93
CA VAL A 7 -3.14 -7.53 -4.62
C VAL A 7 -4.46 -8.27 -4.64
N ASP A 8 -5.56 -7.54 -4.77
CA ASP A 8 -6.86 -8.15 -5.02
C ASP A 8 -6.82 -8.99 -6.31
N LYS A 9 -7.66 -10.02 -6.37
CA LYS A 9 -7.69 -10.98 -7.47
C LYS A 9 -7.82 -10.31 -8.85
N ALA A 10 -8.50 -9.17 -8.95
CA ALA A 10 -8.64 -8.43 -10.21
C ALA A 10 -7.31 -7.83 -10.74
N TRP A 11 -6.28 -7.76 -9.89
CA TRP A 11 -4.99 -7.12 -10.17
C TRP A 11 -3.82 -8.10 -10.31
N GLU A 12 -3.99 -9.41 -10.07
CA GLU A 12 -2.89 -10.39 -10.05
C GLU A 12 -2.12 -10.50 -11.38
N ASP A 13 -2.79 -10.25 -12.50
CA ASP A 13 -2.25 -10.34 -13.86
C ASP A 13 -1.88 -8.96 -14.46
N LYS A 14 -1.98 -7.88 -13.66
CA LYS A 14 -1.60 -6.53 -14.06
C LYS A 14 -0.10 -6.30 -13.95
N SER A 15 0.42 -5.33 -14.70
CA SER A 15 1.81 -4.89 -14.55
C SER A 15 2.04 -4.14 -13.23
N ALA A 16 3.30 -4.08 -12.79
CA ALA A 16 3.67 -3.29 -11.61
C ALA A 16 3.25 -1.82 -11.75
N GLU A 17 3.41 -1.25 -12.94
CA GLU A 17 3.04 0.14 -13.24
C GLU A 17 1.54 0.37 -13.12
N GLU A 18 0.71 -0.54 -13.66
CA GLU A 18 -0.74 -0.48 -13.49
C GLU A 18 -1.15 -0.58 -12.01
N ILE A 19 -0.52 -1.47 -11.24
CA ILE A 19 -0.81 -1.63 -9.80
C ILE A 19 -0.38 -0.37 -9.03
N LEU A 20 0.78 0.20 -9.33
CA LEU A 20 1.27 1.40 -8.66
C LEU A 20 0.37 2.62 -8.89
N ALA A 21 -0.26 2.72 -10.07
CA ALA A 21 -1.23 3.76 -10.39
C ALA A 21 -2.65 3.46 -9.88
N ALA A 22 -2.91 2.24 -9.41
CA ALA A 22 -4.21 1.81 -8.90
C ALA A 22 -4.54 2.44 -7.54
N PRO A 23 -5.83 2.53 -7.15
CA PRO A 23 -6.22 2.91 -5.79
C PRO A 23 -5.75 1.88 -4.75
N PRO A 24 -5.64 2.25 -3.45
CA PRO A 24 -5.26 1.32 -2.38
C PRO A 24 -6.08 0.02 -2.31
N SER A 25 -7.36 0.05 -2.67
CA SER A 25 -8.24 -1.13 -2.78
C SER A 25 -7.77 -2.18 -3.79
N ALA A 26 -6.79 -1.88 -4.64
CA ALA A 26 -6.10 -2.86 -5.44
C ALA A 26 -5.23 -3.83 -4.61
N LEU A 27 -4.92 -3.50 -3.35
CA LEU A 27 -4.24 -4.39 -2.42
C LEU A 27 -5.23 -5.37 -1.77
N GLU A 28 -4.80 -6.60 -1.58
CA GLU A 28 -5.65 -7.62 -0.93
C GLU A 28 -6.07 -7.16 0.47
N GLY A 29 -7.37 -7.28 0.76
CA GLY A 29 -7.95 -6.94 2.07
C GLY A 29 -8.38 -5.47 2.24
N LEU A 30 -8.16 -4.62 1.22
CA LEU A 30 -8.72 -3.27 1.18
C LEU A 30 -9.97 -3.21 0.31
N SER A 31 -10.77 -2.17 0.49
CA SER A 31 -12.02 -1.93 -0.21
C SER A 31 -12.17 -0.45 -0.53
N GLU A 32 -13.11 -0.09 -1.40
CA GLU A 32 -13.34 1.31 -1.81
C GLU A 32 -13.58 2.27 -0.62
N ARG A 33 -14.12 1.76 0.50
CA ARG A 33 -14.25 2.54 1.73
C ARG A 33 -12.89 3.01 2.26
N HIS A 34 -11.87 2.16 2.17
CA HIS A 34 -10.52 2.49 2.60
C HIS A 34 -9.88 3.53 1.68
N ASP A 35 -10.17 3.49 0.38
CA ASP A 35 -9.70 4.50 -0.57
C ASP A 35 -10.19 5.89 -0.18
N ALA A 36 -11.47 6.01 0.20
CA ALA A 36 -12.03 7.28 0.64
C ALA A 36 -11.31 7.84 1.88
N ILE A 37 -11.06 6.98 2.88
CA ILE A 37 -10.36 7.37 4.12
C ILE A 37 -8.89 7.76 3.82
N LEU A 38 -8.20 6.97 3.00
CA LEU A 38 -6.80 7.23 2.64
C LEU A 38 -6.65 8.51 1.81
N LYS A 39 -7.65 8.82 0.97
CA LYS A 39 -7.68 10.05 0.19
C LYS A 39 -7.74 11.30 1.08
N GLU A 40 -8.40 11.24 2.25
CA GLU A 40 -8.37 12.33 3.24
C GLU A 40 -6.95 12.60 3.77
N LEU A 41 -6.06 11.61 3.71
CA LEU A 41 -4.65 11.71 4.07
C LEU A 41 -3.73 12.04 2.88
N GLY A 42 -4.32 12.33 1.71
CA GLY A 42 -3.60 12.63 0.46
C GLY A 42 -3.04 11.40 -0.25
N ILE A 43 -3.54 10.20 0.06
CA ILE A 43 -3.10 8.93 -0.55
C ILE A 43 -4.19 8.49 -1.54
N SER A 44 -3.91 8.56 -2.84
CA SER A 44 -4.88 8.17 -3.88
C SER A 44 -4.47 6.90 -4.62
N THR A 45 -3.21 6.51 -4.55
CA THR A 45 -2.66 5.35 -5.26
C THR A 45 -1.86 4.41 -4.35
N VAL A 46 -1.62 3.19 -4.82
CA VAL A 46 -0.69 2.24 -4.17
C VAL A 46 0.71 2.85 -4.07
N ALA A 47 1.16 3.60 -5.09
CA ALA A 47 2.44 4.30 -5.06
C ALA A 47 2.48 5.38 -3.96
N ASP A 48 1.39 6.14 -3.77
CA ASP A 48 1.30 7.14 -2.69
C ASP A 48 1.42 6.46 -1.32
N LEU A 49 0.70 5.33 -1.13
CA LEU A 49 0.73 4.58 0.12
C LEU A 49 2.12 4.01 0.41
N GLY A 50 2.77 3.40 -0.58
CA GLY A 50 4.11 2.82 -0.46
C GLY A 50 5.21 3.86 -0.19
N ASN A 51 5.02 5.08 -0.68
CA ASN A 51 5.94 6.21 -0.47
C ASN A 51 5.52 7.14 0.68
N TRP A 52 4.47 6.76 1.44
CA TRP A 52 3.95 7.62 2.49
C TRP A 52 4.93 7.72 3.66
N LYS A 53 5.43 8.94 3.92
CA LYS A 53 6.47 9.19 4.93
C LYS A 53 6.14 8.63 6.32
N TYR A 54 4.87 8.61 6.72
CA TYR A 54 4.46 8.12 8.03
C TYR A 54 4.50 6.59 8.11
N ALA A 55 4.12 5.87 7.05
CA ALA A 55 4.28 4.41 6.97
C ALA A 55 5.77 4.03 6.98
N GLN A 56 6.60 4.73 6.21
CA GLN A 56 8.05 4.50 6.19
C GLN A 56 8.70 4.73 7.56
N ARG A 57 8.32 5.82 8.26
CA ARG A 57 8.79 6.09 9.63
C ARG A 57 8.34 5.01 10.62
N ALA A 58 7.08 4.59 10.57
CA ALA A 58 6.57 3.52 11.43
C ALA A 58 7.33 2.20 11.20
N ALA A 59 7.56 1.82 9.94
CA ALA A 59 8.36 0.64 9.60
C ALA A 59 9.81 0.73 10.12
N ALA A 60 10.43 1.92 10.00
CA ALA A 60 11.76 2.15 10.55
C ALA A 60 11.80 2.01 12.08
N LEU A 61 10.80 2.56 12.79
CA LEU A 61 10.70 2.42 14.25
C LEU A 61 10.53 0.97 14.68
N VAL A 62 9.72 0.18 13.95
CA VAL A 62 9.59 -1.27 14.19
C VAL A 62 10.94 -1.98 14.06
N ALA A 63 11.73 -1.61 13.04
CA ALA A 63 13.06 -2.20 12.84
C ALA A 63 14.09 -1.78 13.91
N LEU A 64 13.98 -0.55 14.45
CA LEU A 64 14.87 -0.04 15.47
C LEU A 64 14.54 -0.53 16.89
N GLY A 65 13.26 -0.82 17.18
CA GLY A 65 12.81 -1.20 18.52
C GLY A 65 13.63 -2.31 19.22
N PRO A 66 14.07 -3.38 18.54
CA PRO A 66 14.92 -4.40 19.16
C PRO A 66 16.34 -3.94 19.55
N LEU A 67 16.83 -2.83 18.97
CA LEU A 67 18.16 -2.26 19.21
C LEU A 67 18.16 -1.21 20.33
N ASP A 68 17.02 -0.56 20.55
CA ASP A 68 16.82 0.45 21.59
C ASP A 68 16.43 -0.24 22.91
N LYS A 69 17.44 -0.73 23.65
CA LYS A 69 17.30 -1.37 24.96
C LYS A 69 17.85 -0.51 26.08
#